data_AF-A0A7X1XJT2-F1
#
_entry.id   AF-A0A7X1XJT2-F1
#
_cell.length_a   1.000
_cell.length_b   1.000
_cell.length_c   1.000
_cell.angle_alpha   90.00
_cell.angle_beta   90.00
_cell.angle_gamma   90.00
#
_symmetry.space_group_name_H-M   'P 1'
#
loop_
_entity.id
_entity.type
_entity.pdbx_description
1 polymer ?
#
loop_
_entity_poly.entity_id
_entity_poly.type
_entity_poly.pdbx_seq_one_letter_code
_entity_poly.pdbx_strand_id
1 'polypeptide(L)'
;MQGQLVLLGVIAAVESYLRTLLRKIISIDELSQDASYKRDISFGAAVHLHKDMMPEAILERVSFISKDSITGTIKECLGIKGHSPSYVEASIDDYVKICHLRHCAVHRFGRLGASNALALGIQDHRELLEKPLLLDYLSLQTAISISTNLVKTINNFLFNEIISRLPDHTWQGTYTKDKKQFLLYYRIFADSVSSTGSTAEVKSPEFIE
;
A
#
# COMPACT_ATOMS: atom_id res chain seq x y z
N MET A 1 24.42 -8.80 -5.70
CA MET A 1 23.38 -9.85 -5.48
C MET A 1 22.58 -9.60 -4.19
N GLN A 2 23.21 -9.43 -3.02
CA GLN A 2 22.48 -9.19 -1.75
C GLN A 2 21.57 -7.95 -1.77
N GLY A 3 22.04 -6.80 -2.28
CA GLY A 3 21.21 -5.58 -2.35
C GLY A 3 19.98 -5.71 -3.27
N GLN A 4 20.06 -6.50 -4.34
CA GLN A 4 18.94 -6.75 -5.25
C GLN A 4 17.82 -7.54 -4.56
N LEU A 5 18.19 -8.51 -3.72
CA LEU A 5 17.23 -9.28 -2.91
C LEU A 5 16.54 -8.40 -1.87
N VAL A 6 17.26 -7.47 -1.25
CA VAL A 6 16.67 -6.48 -0.32
C VAL A 6 15.65 -5.61 -1.06
N LEU A 7 16.00 -5.06 -2.22
CA LEU A 7 15.08 -4.26 -3.04
C LEU A 7 13.81 -5.05 -3.41
N LEU A 8 13.96 -6.32 -3.78
CA LEU A 8 12.84 -7.21 -4.07
C LEU A 8 11.96 -7.44 -2.85
N GLY A 9 12.56 -7.68 -1.68
CA GLY A 9 11.84 -7.85 -0.42
C GLY A 9 11.04 -6.60 -0.03
N VAL A 10 11.60 -5.41 -0.24
CA VAL A 10 10.90 -4.14 0.03
C VAL A 10 9.65 -4.00 -0.83
N ILE A 11 9.75 -4.25 -2.14
CA ILE A 11 8.60 -4.14 -3.05
C ILE A 11 7.56 -5.22 -2.73
N ALA A 12 7.99 -6.45 -2.47
CA ALA A 12 7.08 -7.53 -2.05
C ALA A 12 6.34 -7.18 -0.75
N ALA A 13 7.01 -6.50 0.19
CA ALA A 13 6.39 -6.02 1.42
C ALA A 13 5.32 -4.94 1.15
N VAL A 14 5.60 -3.98 0.26
CA VAL A 14 4.60 -2.97 -0.14
C VAL A 14 3.40 -3.63 -0.80
N GLU A 15 3.59 -4.56 -1.74
CA GLU A 15 2.46 -5.22 -2.38
C GLU A 15 1.62 -6.03 -1.38
N SER A 16 2.28 -6.78 -0.49
CA SER A 16 1.61 -7.55 0.56
C SER A 16 0.81 -6.66 1.51
N TYR A 17 1.38 -5.50 1.86
CA TYR A 17 0.69 -4.48 2.65
C TYR A 17 -0.57 -3.97 1.92
N LEU A 18 -0.45 -3.56 0.66
CA LEU A 18 -1.58 -3.05 -0.12
C LEU A 18 -2.67 -4.11 -0.28
N ARG A 19 -2.32 -5.37 -0.58
CA ARG A 19 -3.30 -6.47 -0.65
C ARG A 19 -4.03 -6.67 0.68
N THR A 20 -3.27 -6.74 1.78
CA THR A 20 -3.84 -6.89 3.12
C THR A 20 -4.75 -5.73 3.50
N LEU A 21 -4.35 -4.50 3.18
CA LEU A 21 -5.13 -3.30 3.46
C LEU A 21 -6.45 -3.31 2.69
N LEU A 22 -6.39 -3.51 1.37
CA LEU A 22 -7.56 -3.57 0.50
C LEU A 22 -8.51 -4.71 0.92
N ARG A 23 -7.98 -5.92 1.17
CA ARG A 23 -8.76 -7.05 1.66
C ARG A 23 -9.55 -6.68 2.92
N LYS A 24 -8.86 -6.12 3.93
CA LYS A 24 -9.49 -5.74 5.20
C LYS A 24 -10.56 -4.67 5.02
N ILE A 25 -10.34 -3.67 4.17
CA ILE A 25 -11.33 -2.62 3.89
C ILE A 25 -12.57 -3.24 3.23
N ILE A 26 -12.39 -4.03 2.16
CA ILE A 26 -13.48 -4.70 1.45
C ILE A 26 -14.26 -5.62 2.42
N SER A 27 -13.61 -6.26 3.39
CA SER A 27 -14.33 -7.11 4.35
C SER A 27 -15.30 -6.37 5.27
N ILE A 28 -15.15 -5.06 5.49
CA ILE A 28 -15.96 -4.33 6.49
C ILE A 28 -16.77 -3.15 5.94
N ASP A 29 -16.36 -2.59 4.80
CA ASP A 29 -16.99 -1.40 4.23
C ASP A 29 -17.89 -1.77 3.04
N GLU A 30 -19.19 -1.50 3.19
CA GLU A 30 -20.25 -1.91 2.26
C GLU A 30 -20.05 -1.34 0.85
N LEU A 31 -19.67 -0.08 0.73
CA LEU A 31 -19.41 0.55 -0.57
C LEU A 31 -18.21 -0.09 -1.30
N SER A 32 -17.21 -0.56 -0.57
CA SER A 32 -16.07 -1.31 -1.13
C SER A 32 -16.48 -2.73 -1.55
N GLN A 33 -17.40 -3.37 -0.81
CA GLN A 33 -17.98 -4.65 -1.21
C GLN A 33 -18.75 -4.53 -2.52
N ASP A 34 -19.63 -3.54 -2.62
CA ASP A 34 -20.43 -3.29 -3.82
C ASP A 34 -19.57 -3.00 -5.04
N ALA A 35 -18.50 -2.22 -4.87
CA ALA A 35 -17.54 -1.94 -5.93
C ALA A 35 -16.79 -3.22 -6.36
N SER A 36 -16.49 -4.10 -5.40
CA SER A 36 -15.73 -5.33 -5.63
C SER A 36 -16.56 -6.52 -6.14
N TYR A 37 -17.88 -6.55 -5.96
CA TYR A 37 -18.73 -7.69 -6.39
C TYR A 37 -18.68 -8.00 -7.88
N LYS A 38 -18.33 -7.00 -8.71
CA LYS A 38 -18.22 -7.18 -10.17
C LYS A 38 -16.87 -7.78 -10.60
N ARG A 39 -15.95 -8.00 -9.66
CA ARG A 39 -14.61 -8.53 -9.95
C ARG A 39 -14.65 -10.04 -10.10
N ASP A 40 -13.94 -10.52 -11.11
CA ASP A 40 -13.73 -11.95 -11.30
C ASP A 40 -12.72 -12.50 -10.29
N ILE A 41 -12.96 -13.74 -9.87
CA ILE A 41 -12.01 -14.57 -9.13
C ILE A 41 -11.68 -15.81 -9.94
N SER A 42 -10.54 -16.44 -9.66
CA SER A 42 -10.21 -17.72 -10.28
C SER A 42 -11.16 -18.82 -9.80
N PHE A 43 -11.44 -19.81 -10.65
CA PHE A 43 -12.23 -20.97 -10.25
C PHE A 43 -11.59 -21.74 -9.08
N GLY A 44 -10.25 -21.83 -9.06
CA GLY A 44 -9.52 -22.43 -7.95
C GLY A 44 -9.76 -21.71 -6.62
N ALA A 45 -9.75 -20.37 -6.62
CA ALA A 45 -10.10 -19.58 -5.44
C ALA A 45 -11.55 -19.82 -5.01
N ALA A 46 -12.50 -19.85 -5.95
CA ALA A 46 -13.91 -20.10 -5.65
C ALA A 46 -14.15 -21.48 -5.00
N VAL A 47 -13.37 -22.50 -5.36
CA VAL A 47 -13.51 -23.87 -4.86
C VAL A 47 -12.77 -24.09 -3.54
N HIS A 48 -11.58 -23.51 -3.38
CA HIS A 48 -10.66 -23.89 -2.30
C HIS A 48 -10.44 -22.81 -1.23
N LEU A 49 -10.78 -21.54 -1.50
CA LEU A 49 -10.51 -20.45 -0.58
C LEU A 49 -11.69 -20.25 0.40
N HIS A 50 -11.38 -19.98 1.66
CA HIS A 50 -12.42 -19.64 2.63
C HIS A 50 -13.05 -18.27 2.30
N LYS A 51 -14.33 -18.11 2.62
CA LYS A 51 -15.14 -16.94 2.19
C LYS A 51 -14.56 -15.60 2.65
N ASP A 52 -13.94 -15.55 3.82
CA ASP A 52 -13.30 -14.36 4.38
C ASP A 52 -12.06 -13.91 3.60
N MET A 53 -11.42 -14.84 2.88
CA MET A 53 -10.25 -14.60 2.05
C MET A 53 -10.61 -14.29 0.60
N MET A 54 -11.88 -14.34 0.20
CA MET A 54 -12.32 -14.02 -1.16
C MET A 54 -11.90 -12.62 -1.64
N PRO A 55 -11.86 -11.57 -0.80
CA PRO A 55 -11.31 -10.28 -1.24
C PRO A 55 -9.82 -10.33 -1.58
N GLU A 56 -9.05 -11.28 -1.04
CA GLU A 56 -7.66 -11.53 -1.47
C GLU A 56 -7.61 -12.09 -2.89
N ALA A 57 -8.52 -13.00 -3.23
CA ALA A 57 -8.58 -13.63 -4.55
C ALA A 57 -8.83 -12.61 -5.68
N ILE A 58 -9.56 -11.53 -5.38
CA ILE A 58 -9.76 -10.39 -6.29
C ILE A 58 -8.43 -9.72 -6.66
N LEU A 59 -7.46 -9.75 -5.75
CA LEU A 59 -6.19 -9.04 -5.85
C LEU A 59 -5.02 -9.92 -6.32
N GLU A 60 -5.21 -11.23 -6.49
CA GLU A 60 -4.16 -12.19 -6.90
C GLU A 60 -3.49 -11.81 -8.23
N ARG A 61 -4.27 -11.29 -9.17
CA ARG A 61 -3.79 -10.89 -10.51
C ARG A 61 -3.36 -9.43 -10.58
N VAL A 62 -3.48 -8.69 -9.49
CA VAL A 62 -3.10 -7.28 -9.43
C VAL A 62 -1.62 -7.17 -9.06
N SER A 63 -0.86 -6.46 -9.89
CA SER A 63 0.51 -6.05 -9.59
C SER A 63 0.53 -4.59 -9.15
N PHE A 64 1.16 -4.26 -8.02
CA PHE A 64 1.26 -2.89 -7.53
C PHE A 64 2.62 -2.30 -7.91
N ILE A 65 2.87 -2.21 -9.22
CA ILE A 65 4.16 -1.78 -9.78
C ILE A 65 4.08 -0.56 -10.70
N SER A 66 2.87 -0.16 -11.10
CA SER A 66 2.62 1.00 -11.96
C SER A 66 1.57 1.90 -11.34
N LYS A 67 1.63 3.19 -11.68
CA LYS A 67 0.68 4.20 -11.21
C LYS A 67 -0.75 3.78 -11.50
N ASP A 68 -1.05 3.49 -12.76
CA ASP A 68 -2.39 3.11 -13.22
C ASP A 68 -2.93 1.89 -12.47
N SER A 69 -2.10 0.87 -12.27
CA SER A 69 -2.52 -0.33 -11.54
C SER A 69 -2.81 -0.03 -10.07
N ILE A 70 -1.98 0.78 -9.41
CA ILE A 70 -2.17 1.18 -8.01
C ILE A 70 -3.43 2.03 -7.86
N THR A 71 -3.54 3.13 -8.61
CA THR A 71 -4.67 4.05 -8.52
C THR A 71 -5.96 3.42 -9.00
N GLY A 72 -5.91 2.66 -10.10
CA GLY A 72 -7.05 1.96 -10.68
C GLY A 72 -7.61 0.92 -9.72
N THR A 73 -6.76 0.05 -9.17
CA THR A 73 -7.19 -0.97 -8.21
C THR A 73 -7.79 -0.34 -6.96
N ILE A 74 -7.16 0.70 -6.38
CA ILE A 74 -7.70 1.39 -5.20
C ILE A 74 -9.10 1.95 -5.50
N LYS A 75 -9.27 2.67 -6.61
CA LYS A 75 -10.56 3.28 -6.96
C LYS A 75 -11.64 2.24 -7.24
N GLU A 76 -11.31 1.24 -8.03
CA GLU A 76 -12.27 0.23 -8.47
C GLU A 76 -12.64 -0.75 -7.35
N CYS A 77 -11.71 -1.14 -6.47
CA CYS A 77 -12.03 -2.04 -5.35
C CYS A 77 -12.69 -1.32 -4.19
N LEU A 78 -12.36 -0.04 -3.95
CA LEU A 78 -12.88 0.69 -2.79
C LEU A 78 -14.01 1.65 -3.14
N GLY A 79 -14.41 1.77 -4.41
CA GLY A 79 -15.46 2.68 -4.87
C GLY A 79 -15.12 4.17 -4.71
N ILE A 80 -13.83 4.52 -4.60
CA ILE A 80 -13.38 5.91 -4.46
C ILE A 80 -13.51 6.63 -5.80
N LYS A 81 -14.18 7.78 -5.80
CA LYS A 81 -14.44 8.59 -7.00
C LYS A 81 -13.49 9.79 -7.07
N GLY A 82 -13.25 10.28 -8.28
CA GLY A 82 -12.45 11.49 -8.51
C GLY A 82 -10.96 11.24 -8.64
N HIS A 83 -10.18 12.32 -8.53
CA HIS A 83 -8.73 12.29 -8.60
C HIS A 83 -8.14 12.10 -7.21
N SER A 84 -7.06 11.33 -7.11
CA SER A 84 -6.35 11.24 -5.84
C SER A 84 -5.63 12.57 -5.59
N PRO A 85 -5.47 12.99 -4.32
CA PRO A 85 -4.74 14.20 -4.00
C PRO A 85 -3.31 14.19 -4.55
N SER A 86 -2.77 15.35 -4.91
CA SER A 86 -1.43 15.48 -5.51
C SER A 86 -0.32 14.85 -4.66
N TYR A 87 -0.43 14.89 -3.34
CA TYR A 87 0.54 14.27 -2.44
C TYR A 87 0.52 12.72 -2.50
N VAL A 88 -0.64 12.12 -2.80
CA VAL A 88 -0.78 10.67 -3.01
C VAL A 88 -0.15 10.31 -4.35
N GLU A 89 -0.50 11.06 -5.40
CA GLU A 89 0.02 10.86 -6.75
C GLU A 89 1.55 10.97 -6.79
N ALA A 90 2.13 11.97 -6.12
CA ALA A 90 3.59 12.14 -6.02
C ALA A 90 4.26 10.97 -5.30
N SER A 91 3.67 10.48 -4.21
CA SER A 91 4.19 9.33 -3.45
C SER A 91 4.16 8.03 -4.28
N ILE A 92 3.11 7.85 -5.09
CA ILE A 92 3.00 6.74 -6.05
C ILE A 92 4.08 6.87 -7.14
N ASP A 93 4.25 8.07 -7.71
CA ASP A 93 5.25 8.32 -8.75
C ASP A 93 6.67 7.99 -8.27
N ASP A 94 7.02 8.36 -7.04
CA ASP A 94 8.32 8.03 -6.45
C ASP A 94 8.50 6.53 -6.23
N TYR A 95 7.47 5.82 -5.76
CA TYR A 95 7.53 4.38 -5.61
C TYR A 95 7.61 3.63 -6.96
N VAL A 96 6.95 4.13 -8.01
CA VAL A 96 7.03 3.53 -9.35
C VAL A 96 8.46 3.57 -9.89
N LYS A 97 9.26 4.58 -9.56
CA LYS A 97 10.70 4.61 -9.88
C LYS A 97 11.43 3.42 -9.23
N ILE A 98 11.11 3.07 -7.98
CA ILE A 98 11.65 1.90 -7.29
C ILE A 98 11.23 0.59 -7.98
N CYS A 99 10.01 0.52 -8.50
CA CYS A 99 9.54 -0.62 -9.29
C CYS A 99 10.30 -0.78 -10.63
N HIS A 100 10.70 0.31 -11.27
CA HIS A 100 11.59 0.24 -12.45
C HIS A 100 12.98 -0.31 -12.10
N LEU A 101 13.52 0.03 -10.93
CA LEU A 101 14.77 -0.55 -10.44
C LEU A 101 14.65 -2.06 -10.19
N ARG A 102 13.51 -2.53 -9.68
CA ARG A 102 13.22 -3.97 -9.58
C ARG A 102 13.31 -4.67 -10.92
N HIS A 103 12.69 -4.10 -11.96
CA HIS A 103 12.74 -4.70 -13.28
C HIS A 103 14.19 -4.87 -13.76
N CYS A 104 15.06 -3.89 -13.48
CA CYS A 104 16.49 -4.01 -13.76
C CYS A 104 17.17 -5.10 -12.90
N ALA A 105 16.80 -5.23 -11.63
CA ALA A 105 17.41 -6.19 -10.71
C ALA A 105 17.08 -7.66 -11.04
N VAL A 106 15.86 -7.96 -11.51
CA VAL A 106 15.42 -9.34 -11.80
C VAL A 106 15.47 -9.74 -13.27
N HIS A 107 15.46 -8.78 -14.18
CA HIS A 107 15.52 -9.02 -15.62
C HIS A 107 16.83 -8.46 -16.19
N ARG A 108 17.25 -8.95 -17.36
CA ARG A 108 18.47 -8.46 -18.06
C ARG A 108 19.76 -8.50 -17.22
N PHE A 109 19.92 -9.49 -16.35
CA PHE A 109 21.14 -9.69 -15.54
C PHE A 109 21.54 -8.47 -14.69
N GLY A 110 20.57 -7.68 -14.21
CA GLY A 110 20.88 -6.49 -13.42
C GLY A 110 21.06 -5.22 -14.25
N ARG A 111 20.96 -5.25 -15.58
CA ARG A 111 21.34 -4.11 -16.43
C ARG A 111 20.20 -3.11 -16.66
N LEU A 112 20.54 -1.82 -16.67
CA LEU A 112 19.59 -0.76 -17.00
C LEU A 112 19.31 -0.74 -18.51
N GLY A 113 18.11 -1.14 -18.90
CA GLY A 113 17.63 -1.04 -20.28
C GLY A 113 17.06 0.34 -20.63
N ALA A 114 17.00 0.65 -21.92
CA ALA A 114 16.56 1.96 -22.42
C ALA A 114 15.15 2.36 -21.94
N SER A 115 14.20 1.43 -21.88
CA SER A 115 12.84 1.71 -21.39
C SER A 115 12.79 2.14 -19.92
N ASN A 116 13.61 1.51 -19.07
CA ASN A 116 13.69 1.88 -17.65
C ASN A 116 14.49 3.17 -17.46
N ALA A 117 15.54 3.38 -18.25
CA ALA A 117 16.27 4.65 -18.24
C ALA A 117 15.37 5.82 -18.65
N LEU A 118 14.48 5.65 -19.63
CA LEU A 118 13.47 6.65 -20.00
C LEU A 118 12.53 6.96 -18.84
N ALA A 119 11.98 5.94 -18.18
CA ALA A 119 11.08 6.12 -17.04
C ALA A 119 11.75 6.78 -15.83
N LEU A 120 13.07 6.61 -15.68
CA LEU A 120 13.88 7.22 -14.62
C LEU A 120 14.46 8.59 -15.01
N GLY A 121 14.33 9.03 -16.26
CA GLY A 121 14.97 10.23 -16.79
C GLY A 121 16.26 9.92 -17.57
N ILE A 122 16.13 9.64 -18.88
CA ILE A 122 17.27 9.14 -19.69
C ILE A 122 18.42 10.12 -19.83
N GLN A 123 18.16 11.43 -19.74
CA GLN A 123 19.18 12.46 -19.91
C GLN A 123 20.22 12.40 -18.78
N ASP A 124 19.79 12.06 -17.57
CA ASP A 124 20.66 11.97 -16.40
C ASP A 124 21.34 10.59 -16.27
N HIS A 125 20.88 9.59 -17.04
CA HIS A 125 21.24 8.19 -16.84
C HIS A 125 21.74 7.47 -18.11
N ARG A 126 21.95 8.20 -19.21
CA ARG A 126 22.41 7.62 -20.48
C ARG A 126 23.73 6.85 -20.33
N GLU A 127 24.64 7.34 -19.51
CA GLU A 127 25.94 6.69 -19.24
C GLU A 127 25.82 5.39 -18.44
N LEU A 128 24.65 5.13 -17.85
CA LEU A 128 24.36 3.92 -17.06
C LEU A 128 23.67 2.83 -17.87
N LEU A 129 23.36 3.08 -19.15
CA LEU A 129 22.76 2.09 -20.05
C LEU A 129 23.65 0.85 -20.16
N GLU A 130 23.01 -0.32 -20.10
CA GLU A 130 23.64 -1.65 -20.12
C GLU A 130 24.64 -1.92 -18.97
N LYS A 131 24.84 -0.97 -18.05
CA LYS A 131 25.65 -1.20 -16.85
C LYS A 131 24.84 -1.97 -15.80
N PRO A 132 25.48 -2.88 -15.03
CA PRO A 132 24.84 -3.53 -13.90
C PRO A 132 24.40 -2.52 -12.84
N LEU A 133 23.22 -2.74 -12.27
CA LEU A 133 22.68 -1.99 -11.16
C LEU A 133 23.55 -2.23 -9.92
N LEU A 134 24.23 -1.17 -9.48
CA LEU A 134 24.99 -1.16 -8.24
C LEU A 134 24.12 -0.52 -7.16
N LEU A 135 23.65 -1.34 -6.22
CA LEU A 135 22.89 -0.89 -5.06
C LEU A 135 23.82 -0.85 -3.87
N ASP A 136 24.22 0.35 -3.47
CA ASP A 136 24.91 0.59 -2.22
C ASP A 136 23.91 0.72 -1.06
N TYR A 137 24.44 0.81 0.15
CA TYR A 137 23.63 0.90 1.36
C TYR A 137 22.71 2.13 1.35
N LEU A 138 23.21 3.28 0.88
CA LEU A 138 22.44 4.52 0.84
C LEU A 138 21.26 4.42 -0.13
N SER A 139 21.48 3.88 -1.33
CA SER A 139 20.44 3.68 -2.33
C SER A 139 19.34 2.74 -1.83
N LEU A 140 19.71 1.69 -1.08
CA LEU A 140 18.76 0.78 -0.45
C LEU A 140 17.94 1.48 0.65
N GLN A 141 18.57 2.28 1.49
CA GLN A 141 17.86 3.07 2.50
C GLN A 141 16.88 4.06 1.87
N THR A 142 17.26 4.70 0.76
CA THR A 142 16.37 5.57 -0.01
C THR A 142 15.17 4.80 -0.56
N ALA A 143 15.38 3.61 -1.14
CA ALA A 143 14.29 2.77 -1.64
C ALA A 143 13.32 2.33 -0.53
N ILE A 144 13.86 1.96 0.64
CA ILE A 144 13.06 1.63 1.84
C ILE A 144 12.25 2.84 2.29
N SER A 145 12.88 4.01 2.36
CA SER A 145 12.23 5.25 2.80
C SER A 145 11.08 5.65 1.88
N ILE A 146 11.30 5.64 0.56
CA ILE A 146 10.27 5.93 -0.46
C ILE A 146 9.11 4.94 -0.33
N SER A 147 9.41 3.64 -0.23
CA SER A 147 8.40 2.59 -0.10
C SER A 147 7.59 2.72 1.20
N THR A 148 8.25 3.06 2.31
CA THR A 148 7.60 3.31 3.59
C THR A 148 6.73 4.56 3.56
N ASN A 149 7.19 5.61 2.87
CA ASN A 149 6.41 6.82 2.68
C ASN A 149 5.13 6.52 1.89
N LEU A 150 5.21 5.76 0.80
CA LEU A 150 4.02 5.32 0.05
C LEU A 150 3.00 4.62 0.95
N VAL A 151 3.46 3.64 1.74
CA VAL A 151 2.62 2.89 2.67
C VAL A 151 1.88 3.83 3.63
N LYS A 152 2.60 4.77 4.25
CA LYS A 152 2.01 5.76 5.17
C LYS A 152 1.04 6.71 4.47
N THR A 153 1.41 7.20 3.28
CA THR A 153 0.59 8.12 2.49
C THR A 153 -0.73 7.45 2.09
N ILE A 154 -0.69 6.23 1.55
CA ILE A 154 -1.88 5.47 1.16
C ILE A 154 -2.71 5.13 2.39
N ASN A 155 -2.08 4.69 3.49
CA ASN A 155 -2.79 4.37 4.73
C ASN A 155 -3.61 5.55 5.25
N ASN A 156 -2.97 6.73 5.38
CA ASN A 156 -3.64 7.94 5.87
C ASN A 156 -4.72 8.43 4.92
N PHE A 157 -4.44 8.42 3.61
CA PHE A 157 -5.42 8.80 2.59
C PHE A 157 -6.66 7.89 2.68
N LEU A 158 -6.47 6.57 2.66
CA LEU A 158 -7.57 5.62 2.72
C LEU A 158 -8.31 5.67 4.05
N PHE A 159 -7.62 5.86 5.18
CA PHE A 159 -8.30 6.04 6.46
C PHE A 159 -9.29 7.21 6.40
N ASN A 160 -8.86 8.36 5.90
CA ASN A 160 -9.73 9.53 5.77
C ASN A 160 -10.89 9.27 4.79
N GLU A 161 -10.62 8.70 3.62
CA GLU A 161 -11.67 8.39 2.64
C GLU A 161 -12.71 7.40 3.18
N ILE A 162 -12.28 6.33 3.85
CA ILE A 162 -13.18 5.33 4.42
C ILE A 162 -13.97 5.91 5.60
N ILE A 163 -13.35 6.70 6.48
CA ILE A 163 -14.06 7.25 7.63
C ILE A 163 -15.04 8.36 7.21
N SER A 164 -14.62 9.26 6.31
CA SER A 164 -15.43 10.41 5.88
C SER A 164 -16.65 10.03 5.04
N ARG A 165 -16.67 8.84 4.42
CA ARG A 165 -17.82 8.38 3.64
C ARG A 165 -18.89 7.67 4.46
N LEU A 166 -18.61 7.36 5.73
CA LEU A 166 -19.60 6.73 6.60
C LEU A 166 -20.75 7.71 6.85
N PRO A 167 -22.02 7.25 6.83
CA PRO A 167 -23.16 8.12 7.08
C PRO A 167 -23.06 8.79 8.46
N ASP A 168 -23.50 10.04 8.59
CA ASP A 168 -23.43 10.80 9.86
C ASP A 168 -24.08 10.05 11.04
N HIS A 169 -25.16 9.32 10.79
CA HIS A 169 -25.87 8.54 11.81
C HIS A 169 -25.10 7.31 12.32
N THR A 170 -23.95 6.99 11.71
CA THR A 170 -23.01 5.97 12.20
C THR A 170 -22.45 6.35 13.57
N TRP A 171 -22.32 7.65 13.84
CA TRP A 171 -21.67 8.18 15.02
C TRP A 171 -22.70 8.80 15.97
N GLN A 172 -22.61 8.43 17.25
CA GLN A 172 -23.46 8.98 18.31
C GLN A 172 -22.80 10.16 19.03
N GLY A 173 -21.56 10.50 18.66
CA GLY A 173 -20.80 11.63 19.21
C GLY A 173 -20.26 11.37 20.61
N THR A 174 -20.25 10.12 21.07
CA THR A 174 -19.71 9.75 22.38
C THR A 174 -18.85 8.51 22.26
N TYR A 175 -17.60 8.60 22.71
CA TYR A 175 -16.61 7.53 22.52
C TYR A 175 -17.11 6.18 23.05
N THR A 176 -17.73 6.12 24.23
CA THR A 176 -18.23 4.86 24.79
C THR A 176 -19.20 4.13 23.86
N LYS A 177 -20.07 4.86 23.16
CA LYS A 177 -21.05 4.28 22.24
C LYS A 177 -20.44 3.97 20.88
N ASP A 178 -19.52 4.81 20.41
CA ASP A 178 -18.90 4.69 19.09
C ASP A 178 -17.68 3.76 19.07
N LYS A 179 -17.09 3.45 20.24
CA LYS A 179 -15.84 2.70 20.38
C LYS A 179 -15.82 1.40 19.60
N LYS A 180 -16.90 0.62 19.62
CA LYS A 180 -16.95 -0.67 18.91
C LYS A 180 -16.81 -0.47 17.40
N GLN A 181 -17.57 0.48 16.84
CA GLN A 181 -17.56 0.77 15.42
C GLN A 181 -16.25 1.45 15.00
N PHE A 182 -15.79 2.44 15.78
CA PHE A 182 -14.52 3.11 15.54
C PHE A 182 -13.34 2.12 15.54
N LEU A 183 -13.28 1.21 16.53
CA LEU A 183 -12.20 0.23 16.61
C LEU A 183 -12.21 -0.78 15.45
N LEU A 184 -13.37 -1.06 14.85
CA LEU A 184 -13.47 -1.92 13.67
C LEU A 184 -12.64 -1.34 12.51
N TYR A 185 -12.80 -0.05 12.22
CA TYR A 185 -12.02 0.65 11.19
C TYR A 185 -10.60 0.93 11.66
N TYR A 186 -10.43 1.51 12.85
CA TYR A 186 -9.12 1.94 13.36
C TYR A 186 -8.09 0.80 13.34
N ARG A 187 -8.48 -0.43 13.71
CA ARG A 187 -7.58 -1.60 13.71
C ARG A 187 -7.06 -2.02 12.34
N ILE A 188 -7.71 -1.60 11.26
CA ILE A 188 -7.21 -1.86 9.90
C ILE A 188 -5.99 -0.99 9.61
N PHE A 189 -6.03 0.27 10.07
CA PHE A 189 -5.06 1.29 9.72
C PHE A 189 -3.98 1.50 10.79
N ALA A 190 -4.28 1.17 12.05
CA ALA A 190 -3.38 1.35 13.17
C ALA A 190 -2.07 0.57 12.98
N ASP A 191 -0.96 1.26 13.16
CA ASP A 191 0.36 0.66 13.19
C ASP A 191 0.57 -0.05 14.54
N SER A 192 0.67 -1.36 14.51
CA SER A 192 0.91 -2.20 15.69
C SER A 192 2.38 -2.55 15.92
N VAL A 193 3.30 -2.10 15.04
CA VAL A 193 4.71 -2.53 15.05
C VAL A 193 5.68 -1.36 15.18
N SER A 194 5.45 -0.23 14.50
CA SER A 194 6.35 0.94 14.66
C SER A 194 6.07 1.73 15.94
N SER A 195 4.89 1.51 16.55
CA SER A 195 4.46 2.17 17.78
C SER A 195 5.10 1.58 19.05
N THR A 196 5.65 0.37 19.00
CA THR A 196 6.33 -0.27 20.15
C THR A 196 7.70 0.34 20.50
N GLY A 197 8.19 1.31 19.71
CA GLY A 197 9.41 2.07 20.00
C GLY A 197 9.18 3.45 20.65
N SER A 198 7.93 3.86 20.90
CA SER A 198 7.62 5.23 21.37
C SER A 198 6.68 5.32 22.58
N THR A 199 6.33 4.21 23.23
CA THR A 199 5.68 4.26 24.54
C THR A 199 6.71 4.49 25.63
N ALA A 200 7.09 5.75 25.84
CA ALA A 200 7.37 6.19 27.19
C ALA A 200 6.09 5.96 28.02
N GLU A 201 6.24 5.34 29.18
CA GLU A 201 5.17 5.03 30.12
C GLU A 201 4.22 6.22 30.33
N VAL A 202 2.99 6.10 29.83
CA VAL A 202 1.90 6.98 30.28
C VAL A 202 1.46 6.43 31.64
N LYS A 203 2.06 6.96 32.72
CA LYS A 203 1.53 6.76 34.07
C LYS A 203 0.13 7.38 34.14
N SER A 204 -0.84 6.58 34.55
CA SER A 204 -2.18 7.01 34.91
C SER A 204 -2.11 8.15 35.94
N PRO A 205 -2.91 9.22 35.81
CA PRO A 205 -3.06 10.17 36.91
C PRO A 205 -3.76 9.46 38.07
N GLU A 206 -3.06 9.36 39.21
CA GLU A 206 -3.67 9.01 40.49
C GLU A 206 -4.72 10.07 40.82
N PHE A 207 -5.96 9.63 40.95
CA PHE A 207 -7.01 10.42 41.58
C PHE A 207 -6.67 10.54 43.07
N ILE A 208 -6.33 11.74 43.51
CA ILE A 208 -6.25 12.08 44.93
C ILE A 208 -7.66 12.53 45.35
N GLU A 209 -8.23 11.83 46.33
CA GLU A 209 -9.44 12.23 47.09
C GLU A 209 -9.23 13.53 47.86
#